data_AF-A0A1S1P491-F1
#
_entry.id   AF-A0A1S1P491-F1
#
_cell.length_a   1.000
_cell.length_b   1.000
_cell.length_c   1.000
_cell.angle_alpha   90.00
_cell.angle_beta   90.00
_cell.angle_gamma   90.00
#
_symmetry.space_group_name_H-M   'P 1'
#
loop_
_entity.id
_entity.type
_entity.pdbx_description
1 polymer ?
#
loop_
_entity_poly.entity_id
_entity_poly.type
_entity_poly.pdbx_seq_one_letter_code
_entity_poly.pdbx_strand_id
1 'polypeptide(L)' 'MQQAQASREDRIRAVAAVIAQYDVTSRQLPSSGRLPHDLARALAERAVDAVMAADSTLRQPFSKGA' A
#
# COMPACT_ATOMS: atom_id res chain seq x y z
N MET A 1 12.56 -20.62 10.40
CA MET A 1 12.40 -19.16 10.55
C MET A 1 10.98 -18.79 10.15
N GLN A 2 10.06 -18.62 11.11
CA GLN A 2 8.71 -18.16 10.79
C GLN A 2 8.78 -16.64 10.63
N GLN A 3 8.58 -16.17 9.40
CA GLN A 3 8.59 -14.75 9.09
C GLN A 3 7.34 -14.12 9.72
N ALA A 4 7.52 -13.20 10.68
CA ALA A 4 6.42 -12.43 11.23
C ALA A 4 5.79 -11.61 10.09
N GLN A 5 4.58 -11.98 9.69
CA GLN A 5 3.82 -11.22 8.70
C GLN A 5 3.06 -10.10 9.40
N ALA A 6 2.90 -8.97 8.73
CA ALA A 6 2.03 -7.90 9.21
C ALA A 6 0.60 -8.40 9.42
N SER A 7 -0.08 -7.87 10.42
CA SER A 7 -1.48 -8.21 10.65
C SER A 7 -2.31 -7.82 9.42
N ARG A 8 -3.47 -8.47 9.23
CA ARG A 8 -4.39 -8.11 8.14
C ARG A 8 -4.77 -6.63 8.21
N GLU A 9 -4.89 -6.09 9.41
CA GLU A 9 -5.24 -4.69 9.64
C GLU A 9 -4.13 -3.72 9.24
N ASP A 10 -2.87 -4.04 9.54
CA ASP A 10 -1.72 -3.24 9.10
C ASP A 10 -1.59 -3.20 7.59
N ARG A 11 -1.81 -4.34 6.92
CA ARG A 11 -1.83 -4.43 5.46
C ARG A 11 -2.94 -3.58 4.86
N ILE A 12 -4.14 -3.62 5.45
CA ILE A 12 -5.26 -2.76 5.04
C ILE A 12 -4.91 -1.27 5.22
N ARG A 13 -4.28 -0.91 6.34
CA ARG A 13 -3.86 0.47 6.61
C ARG A 13 -2.83 0.96 5.59
N ALA A 14 -1.86 0.12 5.24
CA ALA A 14 -0.86 0.43 4.22
C ALA A 14 -1.51 0.70 2.84
N VAL A 15 -2.44 -0.16 2.42
CA VAL A 15 -3.19 0.02 1.16
C VAL A 15 -4.05 1.29 1.21
N ALA A 16 -4.76 1.52 2.31
CA ALA A 16 -5.60 2.70 2.48
C ALA A 16 -4.76 3.99 2.41
N ALA A 17 -3.54 3.99 2.96
CA ALA A 17 -2.64 5.13 2.86
C ALA A 17 -2.20 5.41 1.42
N VAL A 18 -1.93 4.37 0.62
CA VAL A 18 -1.61 4.51 -0.82
C VAL A 18 -2.80 5.08 -1.59
N ILE A 19 -4.02 4.59 -1.31
CA ILE A 19 -5.24 5.10 -1.93
C ILE A 19 -5.51 6.55 -1.51
N ALA A 20 -5.30 6.91 -0.24
CA ALA A 20 -5.52 8.26 0.27
C ALA A 20 -4.49 9.28 -0.24
N GLN A 21 -3.25 8.86 -0.46
CA GLN A 21 -2.23 9.68 -1.15
C GLN A 21 -2.54 9.86 -2.63
N TYR A 22 -3.30 8.93 -3.20
CA TYR A 22 -3.81 9.07 -4.54
C TYR A 22 -5.01 10.03 -4.49
N ASP A 23 -4.71 11.33 -4.52
CA ASP A 23 -5.70 12.38 -4.70
C ASP A 23 -6.32 12.16 -6.08
N VAL A 24 -7.42 11.41 -6.10
CA VAL A 24 -8.26 11.27 -7.28
C VAL A 24 -8.91 12.63 -7.47
N THR A 25 -8.13 13.58 -7.98
CA THR A 25 -8.68 14.83 -8.48
C THR A 25 -9.77 14.40 -9.45
N SER A 26 -11.00 14.80 -9.16
CA SER A 26 -12.24 14.39 -9.84
C SER A 26 -12.19 14.51 -11.39
N ARG A 27 -11.13 15.11 -11.93
CA ARG A 27 -10.78 15.19 -13.35
C ARG A 27 -10.19 13.92 -13.97
N GLN A 28 -9.69 12.94 -13.20
CA GLN A 28 -9.06 11.74 -13.74
C GLN A 28 -9.92 10.48 -13.68
N LEU A 29 -11.05 10.51 -12.97
CA LEU A 29 -12.04 9.43 -13.07
C LEU A 29 -12.88 9.66 -14.33
N PRO A 30 -12.75 8.82 -15.36
CA PRO A 30 -13.67 8.89 -16.48
C PRO A 30 -15.09 8.63 -15.96
N SER A 31 -16.10 9.21 -16.64
CA SER A 31 -17.52 9.13 -16.26
C SER A 31 -18.05 7.69 -16.10
N SER A 32 -17.31 6.70 -16.60
CA SER A 32 -17.53 5.27 -16.39
C SER A 32 -17.27 4.79 -14.95
N GLY A 33 -16.73 5.63 -14.06
CA GLY A 33 -16.48 5.29 -12.65
C GLY A 33 -15.37 4.25 -12.43
N ARG A 34 -14.62 3.93 -13.50
CA ARG A 34 -13.50 2.98 -13.47
C ARG A 34 -12.20 3.70 -13.77
N LEU A 35 -11.15 3.41 -13.01
CA LEU A 35 -9.82 3.92 -13.31
C LEU A 35 -9.33 3.37 -14.65
N PRO A 36 -8.62 4.17 -15.47
CA PRO A 36 -7.89 3.66 -16.63
C PRO A 36 -6.97 2.50 -16.23
N HIS A 37 -6.77 1.53 -17.13
CA HIS A 37 -6.04 0.30 -16.82
C HIS A 37 -4.62 0.58 -16.32
N ASP A 38 -3.88 1.44 -17.00
CA ASP A 38 -2.50 1.81 -16.62
C ASP A 38 -2.45 2.42 -15.22
N LEU A 39 -3.47 3.21 -14.88
CA LEU A 39 -3.56 3.84 -13.59
C LEU A 39 -3.93 2.86 -12.47
N ALA A 40 -4.89 1.98 -12.74
CA ALA A 40 -5.25 0.90 -11.83
C ALA A 40 -4.04 -0.01 -11.56
N ARG A 41 -3.25 -0.31 -12.60
CA ARG A 41 -2.01 -1.08 -12.49
C ARG A 41 -0.96 -0.37 -11.63
N ALA A 42 -0.67 0.90 -11.91
CA ALA A 42 0.29 1.67 -11.13
C ALA A 42 -0.11 1.79 -9.64
N LEU A 43 -1.40 1.95 -9.36
CA LEU A 43 -1.92 1.97 -7.98
C LEU A 43 -1.77 0.61 -7.30
N ALA A 44 -2.08 -0.48 -8.02
CA ALA A 44 -1.92 -1.84 -7.50
C ALA A 44 -0.46 -2.17 -7.19
N GLU A 45 0.48 -1.79 -8.07
CA GLU A 45 1.93 -1.98 -7.86
C GLU A 45 2.38 -1.27 -6.57
N ARG A 46 2.00 0.01 -6.38
CA ARG A 46 2.31 0.76 -5.15
C ARG A 46 1.68 0.16 -3.90
N ALA A 47 0.44 -0.35 -4.01
CA ALA A 47 -0.24 -0.99 -2.90
C ALA A 47 0.47 -2.29 -2.47
N VAL A 48 0.97 -3.07 -3.43
CA VAL A 48 1.78 -4.27 -3.17
C VAL A 48 3.09 -3.88 -2.49
N ASP A 49 3.80 -2.87 -2.98
CA ASP A 49 5.04 -2.39 -2.37
C ASP A 49 4.82 -1.91 -0.94
N ALA A 50 3.73 -1.18 -0.67
CA ALA A 50 3.39 -0.71 0.67
C ALA A 50 3.09 -1.86 1.64
N VAL A 51 2.41 -2.91 1.18
CA VAL A 51 2.16 -4.13 1.97
C VAL A 51 3.47 -4.85 2.26
N MET A 52 4.33 -5.03 1.25
CA MET A 52 5.65 -5.65 1.43
C MET A 52 6.53 -4.85 2.39
N ALA A 53 6.49 -3.52 2.33
CA ALA A 53 7.18 -2.64 3.26
C ALA A 53 6.64 -2.78 4.70
N ALA A 54 5.32 -2.85 4.88
CA ALA A 54 4.69 -3.08 6.18
C ALA A 54 5.04 -4.46 6.77
N ASP A 55 5.10 -5.48 5.92
CA ASP A 55 5.59 -6.81 6.29
C ASP A 55 7.09 -6.79 6.65
N SER A 56 7.88 -5.94 5.99
CA SER A 56 9.33 -5.80 6.25
C SER A 56 9.65 -4.97 7.50
N THR A 57 8.87 -3.93 7.83
CA THR A 57 9.07 -3.15 9.05
C THR A 57 8.80 -3.97 10.31
N LEU A 58 7.84 -4.90 10.27
CA LEU A 58 7.66 -5.89 11.34
C LEU A 58 8.86 -6.83 11.52
N ARG A 59 9.64 -7.03 10.46
CA ARG A 59 10.85 -7.88 10.48
C ARG A 59 12.10 -7.15 10.93
N GLN A 60 12.07 -5.83 11.06
CA GLN A 60 13.16 -5.06 11.65
C GLN A 60 12.87 -4.94 13.15
N PRO A 61 13.35 -5.87 14.01
CA PRO A 61 13.38 -5.57 15.42
C PRO A 61 14.22 -4.31 15.57
N PHE A 62 13.67 -3.32 16.26
CA PHE A 62 14.36 -2.07 16.60
C PHE A 62 15.80 -2.40 16.99
N SER A 63 16.75 -2.13 16.10
CA SER A 63 18.17 -2.09 16.47
C SER A 63 18.29 -0.85 17.34
N LYS A 64 17.99 -1.03 18.62
CA LYS A 64 18.13 -0.04 19.67
C LYS A 64 19.64 0.23 19.74
N GLY A 65 20.07 1.33 19.12
CA GLY A 65 21.43 1.82 19.22
C GLY A 65 21.81 1.93 20.69
N ALA A 66 22.91 1.26 21.03
CA ALA A 66 23.61 1.33 22.31
C ALA A 66 24.29 2.69 22.49
#